data_AF-A0A8S3YSU8-F1
#
_entry.id   AF-A0A8S3YSU8-F1
#
_cell.length_a   1.000
_cell.length_b   1.000
_cell.length_c   1.000
_cell.angle_alpha   90.00
_cell.angle_beta   90.00
_cell.angle_gamma   90.00
#
_symmetry.space_group_name_H-M   'P 1'
#
loop_
_entity.id
_entity.type
_entity.pdbx_description
1 polymer ?
#
loop_
_entity_poly.entity_id
_entity_poly.type
_entity_poly.pdbx_seq_one_letter_code
_entity_poly.pdbx_strand_id
1 'polypeptide(L)'
;MTLDNLSLDDMTLDNLSLDDMTLDNRSLDDMTLDNLSLDAMTLDNLSLDDMTLDNCSLDDMTLDNLSLDDMTLDNLSLDDMTLDDHSLDDMTLDNLSLDDMILDNLSLDDMTLDNLSLDGMTLDNLSLDDMTLDNLSLDDMTLDNLSLDDMTLDNLSLDDMTLDNLSLDDMTLDNLSLDDMTLDNLSLDDMTLDNLSLDDMTLDNLSLDDMTFSNHEVYCVYDASHICVDPSALDG
;
A
#
# COMPACT_ATOMS: atom_id res chain seq x y z
N MET A 1 -6.41 28.94 4.79
CA MET A 1 -7.38 29.72 3.96
C MET A 1 -8.47 28.76 3.49
N THR A 2 -9.77 29.13 3.54
CA THR A 2 -10.85 28.24 3.05
C THR A 2 -11.28 28.65 1.64
N LEU A 3 -11.32 27.69 0.73
CA LEU A 3 -11.65 27.89 -0.67
C LEU A 3 -12.74 26.85 -1.01
N ASP A 4 -13.99 27.29 -1.20
CA ASP A 4 -15.15 26.39 -1.32
C ASP A 4 -15.71 26.40 -2.76
N ASN A 5 -16.20 25.25 -3.28
CA ASN A 5 -16.75 25.02 -4.64
C ASN A 5 -15.99 25.61 -5.87
N LEU A 6 -15.01 24.89 -6.41
CA LEU A 6 -14.17 25.25 -7.55
C LEU A 6 -13.85 23.92 -8.22
N SER A 7 -14.29 23.74 -9.47
CA SER A 7 -13.66 22.75 -10.35
C SER A 7 -12.64 23.46 -11.23
N LEU A 8 -11.57 22.75 -11.48
CA LEU A 8 -10.39 23.18 -12.20
C LEU A 8 -10.09 22.06 -13.18
N ASP A 9 -10.20 22.38 -14.46
CA ASP A 9 -10.11 21.42 -15.54
C ASP A 9 -9.01 21.91 -16.51
N ASP A 10 -8.27 21.00 -17.14
CA ASP A 10 -7.29 21.29 -18.21
C ASP A 10 -6.15 22.27 -17.79
N MET A 11 -5.54 22.11 -16.61
CA MET A 11 -4.46 23.02 -16.19
C MET A 11 -3.13 22.34 -15.92
N THR A 12 -2.06 23.01 -16.36
CA THR A 12 -0.70 22.73 -15.94
C THR A 12 -0.26 23.76 -14.90
N LEU A 13 0.08 23.30 -13.70
CA LEU A 13 0.67 24.10 -12.63
C LEU A 13 2.07 23.58 -12.34
N ASP A 14 2.96 24.52 -12.02
CA ASP A 14 4.37 24.22 -11.86
C ASP A 14 4.91 25.06 -10.70
N ASN A 15 5.68 24.43 -9.81
CA ASN A 15 6.29 25.04 -8.64
C ASN A 15 5.26 25.70 -7.69
N LEU A 16 4.26 24.92 -7.28
CA LEU A 16 3.24 25.37 -6.33
C LEU A 16 3.62 24.95 -4.91
N SER A 17 3.58 25.90 -3.97
CA SER A 17 3.74 25.62 -2.55
C SER A 17 2.57 26.22 -1.78
N LEU A 18 1.90 25.39 -0.99
CA LEU A 18 0.73 25.75 -0.19
C LEU A 18 0.92 25.23 1.24
N ASP A 19 0.43 26.00 2.19
CA ASP A 19 0.63 25.79 3.62
C ASP A 19 -0.63 26.28 4.36
N ASP A 20 -1.02 25.58 5.42
CA ASP A 20 -2.09 25.94 6.36
C ASP A 20 -3.45 26.21 5.66
N MET A 21 -3.91 25.28 4.81
CA MET A 21 -5.19 25.42 4.11
C MET A 21 -6.19 24.29 4.37
N THR A 22 -7.46 24.66 4.23
CA THR A 22 -8.57 23.71 4.27
C THR A 22 -9.32 23.82 2.95
N LEU A 23 -9.47 22.71 2.25
CA LEU A 23 -10.25 22.61 1.03
C LEU A 23 -11.37 21.60 1.26
N ASP A 24 -12.56 21.93 0.79
CA ASP A 24 -13.74 21.10 0.97
C ASP A 24 -14.55 21.07 -0.33
N ASN A 25 -15.04 19.90 -0.70
CA ASN A 25 -15.92 19.64 -1.83
C ASN A 25 -15.31 20.14 -3.15
N ARG A 26 -14.27 19.45 -3.59
CA ARG A 26 -13.48 19.81 -4.77
C ARG A 26 -13.47 18.66 -5.78
N SER A 27 -13.50 19.03 -7.05
CA SER A 27 -13.25 18.11 -8.15
C SER A 27 -12.22 18.77 -9.06
N LEU A 28 -11.13 18.06 -9.35
CA LEU A 28 -10.17 18.45 -10.37
C LEU A 28 -10.09 17.34 -11.40
N ASP A 29 -9.90 17.75 -12.64
CA ASP A 29 -9.94 16.87 -13.80
C ASP A 29 -8.88 17.34 -14.81
N ASP A 30 -8.23 16.43 -15.52
CA ASP A 30 -7.29 16.74 -16.60
C ASP A 30 -6.16 17.72 -16.16
N MET A 31 -5.50 17.47 -15.02
CA MET A 31 -4.44 18.37 -14.53
C MET A 31 -3.04 17.77 -14.62
N THR A 32 -2.06 18.65 -14.82
CA THR A 32 -0.63 18.31 -14.64
C THR A 32 -0.02 19.20 -13.58
N LEU A 33 0.54 18.61 -12.52
CA LEU A 33 1.18 19.31 -11.42
C LEU A 33 2.66 18.88 -11.34
N ASP A 34 3.57 19.82 -11.48
CA ASP A 34 5.02 19.58 -11.33
C ASP A 34 5.57 20.41 -10.15
N ASN A 35 6.42 19.80 -9.34
CA ASN A 35 7.05 20.43 -8.17
C ASN A 35 6.02 21.00 -7.18
N LEU A 36 5.06 20.17 -6.75
CA LEU A 36 4.06 20.54 -5.75
C LEU A 36 4.61 20.29 -4.33
N SER A 37 4.41 21.26 -3.44
CA SER A 37 4.64 21.09 -2.00
C SER A 37 3.40 21.53 -1.24
N LEU A 38 2.81 20.61 -0.48
CA LEU A 38 1.69 20.88 0.41
C LEU A 38 2.11 20.55 1.83
N ASP A 39 1.81 21.46 2.75
CA ASP A 39 2.14 21.33 4.16
C ASP A 39 0.91 21.72 5.00
N ALA A 40 0.65 20.98 6.07
CA ALA A 40 -0.39 21.30 7.05
C ALA A 40 -1.79 21.54 6.44
N MET A 41 -2.24 20.64 5.56
CA MET A 41 -3.54 20.80 4.89
C MET A 41 -4.62 19.87 5.45
N THR A 42 -5.86 20.33 5.37
CA THR A 42 -7.05 19.49 5.58
C THR A 42 -7.89 19.47 4.31
N LEU A 43 -8.08 18.31 3.68
CA LEU A 43 -8.92 18.17 2.49
C LEU A 43 -10.08 17.22 2.80
N ASP A 44 -11.29 17.63 2.44
CA ASP A 44 -12.51 16.85 2.65
C ASP A 44 -13.31 16.78 1.35
N ASN A 45 -13.82 15.60 1.00
CA ASN A 45 -14.61 15.34 -0.20
C ASN A 45 -13.91 15.81 -1.49
N LEU A 46 -12.73 15.28 -1.74
CA LEU A 46 -11.93 15.59 -2.92
C LEU A 46 -12.06 14.45 -3.94
N SER A 47 -12.32 14.81 -5.20
CA SER A 47 -12.27 13.90 -6.34
C SER A 47 -11.24 14.42 -7.33
N LEU A 48 -10.27 13.58 -7.68
CA LEU A 48 -9.26 13.87 -8.69
C LEU A 48 -9.38 12.82 -9.79
N ASP A 49 -9.44 13.27 -11.03
CA ASP A 49 -9.60 12.44 -12.22
C ASP A 49 -8.55 12.88 -13.26
N ASP A 50 -8.01 11.93 -14.02
CA ASP A 50 -7.09 12.19 -15.14
C ASP A 50 -5.91 13.12 -14.76
N MET A 51 -5.23 12.85 -13.64
CA MET A 51 -4.12 13.72 -13.18
C MET A 51 -2.73 13.13 -13.45
N THR A 52 -1.77 14.02 -13.72
CA THR A 52 -0.34 13.71 -13.71
C THR A 52 0.38 14.55 -12.66
N LEU A 53 1.05 13.90 -11.71
CA LEU A 53 1.85 14.56 -10.68
C LEU A 53 3.31 14.12 -10.80
N ASP A 54 4.23 15.08 -10.81
CA ASP A 54 5.67 14.84 -10.82
C ASP A 54 6.37 15.68 -9.74
N ASN A 55 7.26 15.06 -8.97
CA ASN A 55 8.04 15.69 -7.90
C ASN A 55 7.16 16.38 -6.85
N CYS A 56 6.27 15.60 -6.22
CA CYS A 56 5.33 16.10 -5.24
C CYS A 56 5.76 15.72 -3.82
N SER A 57 5.56 16.63 -2.86
CA SER A 57 5.81 16.39 -1.44
C SER A 57 4.62 16.92 -0.62
N LEU A 58 4.02 16.01 0.14
CA LEU A 58 2.88 16.27 1.00
C LEU A 58 3.29 15.93 2.44
N ASP A 59 3.09 16.88 3.34
CA ASP A 59 3.50 16.80 4.74
C ASP A 59 2.35 17.27 5.65
N ASP A 60 2.19 16.63 6.80
CA ASP A 60 1.23 17.01 7.84
C ASP A 60 -0.23 17.15 7.31
N MET A 61 -0.72 16.18 6.53
CA MET A 61 -2.05 16.28 5.91
C MET A 61 -3.13 15.45 6.62
N THR A 62 -4.36 15.95 6.57
CA THR A 62 -5.57 15.18 6.88
C THR A 62 -6.49 15.13 5.67
N LEU A 63 -6.81 13.93 5.21
CA LEU A 63 -7.67 13.66 4.06
C LEU A 63 -8.88 12.85 4.53
N ASP A 64 -10.08 13.26 4.11
CA ASP A 64 -11.33 12.56 4.40
C ASP A 64 -12.15 12.48 3.09
N ASN A 65 -12.65 11.29 2.75
CA ASN A 65 -13.43 11.04 1.53
C ASN A 65 -12.68 11.46 0.23
N LEU A 66 -11.52 10.87 -0.02
CA LEU A 66 -10.77 11.07 -1.28
C LEU A 66 -11.13 9.99 -2.30
N SER A 67 -11.39 10.42 -3.53
CA SER A 67 -11.48 9.54 -4.69
C SER A 67 -10.44 9.95 -5.72
N LEU A 68 -9.55 9.04 -6.09
CA LEU A 68 -8.60 9.23 -7.19
C LEU A 68 -8.92 8.22 -8.30
N ASP A 69 -8.92 8.70 -9.54
CA ASP A 69 -9.19 7.90 -10.73
C ASP A 69 -8.20 8.31 -11.82
N ASP A 70 -7.72 7.34 -12.61
CA ASP A 70 -6.85 7.56 -13.77
C ASP A 70 -5.61 8.46 -13.47
N MET A 71 -4.82 8.12 -12.46
CA MET A 71 -3.67 8.96 -12.06
C MET A 71 -2.32 8.39 -12.50
N THR A 72 -1.39 9.30 -12.85
CA THR A 72 0.04 8.99 -13.01
C THR A 72 0.87 9.81 -12.03
N LEU A 73 1.61 9.14 -11.14
CA LEU A 73 2.42 9.76 -10.08
C LEU A 73 3.89 9.34 -10.23
N ASP A 74 4.80 10.32 -10.29
CA ASP A 74 6.25 10.09 -10.30
C ASP A 74 6.93 10.92 -9.21
N ASN A 75 7.82 10.29 -8.43
CA ASN A 75 8.59 10.92 -7.35
C ASN A 75 7.69 11.61 -6.32
N LEU A 76 6.84 10.83 -5.65
CA LEU A 76 5.94 11.34 -4.61
C LEU A 76 6.46 10.96 -3.21
N SER A 77 6.47 11.94 -2.31
CA SER A 77 6.79 11.76 -0.90
C SER A 77 5.60 12.21 -0.05
N LEU A 78 5.14 11.35 0.84
CA LEU A 78 4.07 11.63 1.80
C LEU A 78 4.60 11.34 3.20
N ASP A 79 4.43 12.29 4.11
CA ASP A 79 4.92 12.24 5.49
C ASP A 79 3.81 12.73 6.43
N ASP A 80 3.68 12.10 7.60
CA ASP A 80 2.75 12.49 8.66
C ASP A 80 1.28 12.66 8.18
N MET A 81 0.72 11.64 7.53
CA MET A 81 -0.63 11.73 6.94
C MET A 81 -1.70 10.96 7.73
N THR A 82 -2.91 11.49 7.75
CA THR A 82 -4.12 10.76 8.21
C THR A 82 -5.17 10.71 7.11
N LEU A 83 -5.60 9.49 6.74
CA LEU A 83 -6.55 9.22 5.67
C LEU A 83 -7.73 8.39 6.21
N ASP A 84 -8.96 8.83 5.96
CA ASP A 84 -10.20 8.11 6.30
C ASP A 84 -11.15 8.05 5.09
N ASP A 85 -11.64 6.85 4.76
CA ASP A 85 -12.57 6.56 3.65
C ASP A 85 -12.02 6.97 2.26
N HIS A 86 -11.13 6.16 1.69
CA HIS A 86 -10.44 6.47 0.43
C HIS A 86 -10.62 5.39 -0.63
N SER A 87 -10.76 5.80 -1.89
CA SER A 87 -10.82 4.92 -3.05
C SER A 87 -9.88 5.41 -4.13
N LEU A 88 -9.01 4.53 -4.62
CA LEU A 88 -8.11 4.80 -5.73
C LEU A 88 -8.32 3.72 -6.79
N ASP A 89 -8.42 4.14 -8.04
CA ASP A 89 -8.68 3.27 -9.19
C ASP A 89 -7.76 3.69 -10.34
N ASP A 90 -7.34 2.71 -11.15
CA ASP A 90 -6.55 2.92 -12.37
C ASP A 90 -5.29 3.80 -12.19
N MET A 91 -4.42 3.45 -11.23
CA MET A 91 -3.24 4.28 -10.91
C MET A 91 -1.92 3.68 -11.41
N THR A 92 -1.03 4.56 -11.87
CA THR A 92 0.40 4.22 -12.12
C THR A 92 1.31 5.06 -11.24
N LEU A 93 2.16 4.40 -10.45
CA LEU A 93 3.08 5.05 -9.51
C LEU A 93 4.53 4.58 -9.73
N ASP A 94 5.46 5.53 -9.80
CA ASP A 94 6.89 5.29 -9.83
C ASP A 94 7.58 6.14 -8.74
N ASN A 95 8.43 5.50 -7.93
CA ASN A 95 9.19 6.12 -6.84
C ASN A 95 8.29 6.81 -5.80
N LEU A 96 7.57 6.01 -5.02
CA LEU A 96 6.72 6.49 -3.93
C LEU A 96 7.37 6.18 -2.56
N SER A 97 7.39 7.18 -1.69
CA SER A 97 7.81 7.06 -0.29
C SER A 97 6.69 7.52 0.62
N LEU A 98 6.27 6.65 1.54
CA LEU A 98 5.30 6.95 2.59
C LEU A 98 5.96 6.76 3.95
N ASP A 99 5.81 7.74 4.84
CA ASP A 99 6.33 7.70 6.20
C ASP A 99 5.25 8.16 7.18
N ASP A 100 5.18 7.53 8.36
CA ASP A 100 4.30 7.89 9.48
C ASP A 100 2.81 8.10 9.09
N MET A 101 2.21 7.13 8.40
CA MET A 101 0.82 7.25 7.93
C MET A 101 -0.20 6.48 8.79
N ILE A 102 -1.41 7.03 8.90
CA ILE A 102 -2.59 6.37 9.48
C ILE A 102 -3.69 6.30 8.43
N LEU A 103 -4.16 5.09 8.10
CA LEU A 103 -5.19 4.85 7.10
C LEU A 103 -6.34 4.01 7.68
N ASP A 104 -7.56 4.45 7.47
CA ASP A 104 -8.79 3.70 7.77
C ASP A 104 -9.67 3.65 6.51
N ASN A 105 -10.16 2.45 6.18
CA ASN A 105 -11.05 2.19 5.05
C ASN A 105 -10.48 2.63 3.70
N LEU A 106 -9.40 1.97 3.26
CA LEU A 106 -8.79 2.20 1.96
C LEU A 106 -9.13 1.05 0.99
N SER A 107 -9.53 1.42 -0.24
CA SER A 107 -9.70 0.51 -1.37
C SER A 107 -8.79 0.95 -2.51
N LEU A 108 -7.95 0.04 -3.01
CA LEU A 108 -7.18 0.23 -4.24
C LEU A 108 -7.59 -0.84 -5.26
N ASP A 109 -7.77 -0.43 -6.50
CA ASP A 109 -8.14 -1.29 -7.64
C ASP A 109 -7.26 -0.91 -8.84
N ASP A 110 -6.92 -1.90 -9.68
CA ASP A 110 -6.19 -1.72 -10.95
C ASP A 110 -4.90 -0.86 -10.84
N MET A 111 -3.99 -1.22 -9.93
CA MET A 111 -2.77 -0.42 -9.68
C MET A 111 -1.49 -1.03 -10.26
N THR A 112 -0.61 -0.17 -10.78
CA THR A 112 0.78 -0.52 -11.12
C THR A 112 1.76 0.33 -10.32
N LEU A 113 2.62 -0.31 -9.50
CA LEU A 113 3.59 0.37 -8.64
C LEU A 113 5.02 -0.14 -8.91
N ASP A 114 5.96 0.80 -9.07
CA ASP A 114 7.40 0.51 -9.13
C ASP A 114 8.14 1.36 -8.09
N ASN A 115 9.04 0.72 -7.32
CA ASN A 115 9.87 1.33 -6.28
C ASN A 115 9.05 2.03 -5.18
N LEU A 116 8.47 1.22 -4.30
CA LEU A 116 7.65 1.69 -3.18
C LEU A 116 8.33 1.42 -1.84
N SER A 117 8.39 2.44 -0.98
CA SER A 117 8.90 2.35 0.40
C SER A 117 7.86 2.87 1.37
N LEU A 118 7.46 2.03 2.32
CA LEU A 118 6.56 2.36 3.42
C LEU A 118 7.28 2.16 4.75
N ASP A 119 7.18 3.14 5.64
CA ASP A 119 7.73 3.09 7.00
C ASP A 119 6.69 3.63 7.99
N GLY A 120 6.60 3.01 9.18
CA GLY A 120 5.83 3.53 10.30
C GLY A 120 4.30 3.62 10.09
N MET A 121 3.67 2.67 9.39
CA MET A 121 2.26 2.80 9.03
C MET A 121 1.30 2.06 9.97
N THR A 122 0.10 2.62 10.16
CA THR A 122 -1.04 1.93 10.78
C THR A 122 -2.22 1.88 9.82
N LEU A 123 -2.74 0.68 9.53
CA LEU A 123 -3.82 0.48 8.58
C LEU A 123 -4.95 -0.37 9.19
N ASP A 124 -6.20 0.08 9.02
CA ASP A 124 -7.40 -0.69 9.36
C ASP A 124 -8.33 -0.75 8.14
N ASN A 125 -8.83 -1.95 7.83
CA ASN A 125 -9.75 -2.21 6.72
C ASN A 125 -9.18 -1.80 5.34
N LEU A 126 -8.19 -2.55 4.87
CA LEU A 126 -7.60 -2.36 3.54
C LEU A 126 -8.05 -3.47 2.58
N SER A 127 -8.49 -3.07 1.38
CA SER A 127 -8.79 -3.96 0.26
C SER A 127 -7.93 -3.57 -0.95
N LEU A 128 -7.24 -4.55 -1.51
CA LEU A 128 -6.41 -4.42 -2.70
C LEU A 128 -6.84 -5.47 -3.73
N ASP A 129 -7.10 -5.03 -4.95
CA ASP A 129 -7.52 -5.88 -6.06
C ASP A 129 -6.72 -5.52 -7.33
N ASP A 130 -6.44 -6.54 -8.16
CA ASP A 130 -5.80 -6.39 -9.47
C ASP A 130 -4.49 -5.54 -9.48
N MET A 131 -3.53 -5.85 -8.59
CA MET A 131 -2.31 -5.05 -8.46
C MET A 131 -1.06 -5.70 -9.06
N THR A 132 -0.20 -4.88 -9.67
CA THR A 132 1.17 -5.25 -10.06
C THR A 132 2.20 -4.39 -9.35
N LEU A 133 3.13 -5.02 -8.63
CA LEU A 133 4.15 -4.34 -7.84
C LEU A 133 5.56 -4.88 -8.14
N ASP A 134 6.51 -3.97 -8.35
CA ASP A 134 7.95 -4.28 -8.45
C ASP A 134 8.72 -3.43 -7.44
N ASN A 135 9.60 -4.08 -6.66
CA ASN A 135 10.45 -3.47 -5.64
C ASN A 135 9.66 -2.74 -4.54
N LEU A 136 9.09 -3.53 -3.62
CA LEU A 136 8.36 -3.01 -2.46
C LEU A 136 9.10 -3.33 -1.16
N SER A 137 9.31 -2.29 -0.35
CA SER A 137 9.82 -2.39 1.02
C SER A 137 8.80 -1.84 1.99
N LEU A 138 8.46 -2.62 3.02
CA LEU A 138 7.64 -2.20 4.15
C LEU A 138 8.40 -2.46 5.45
N ASP A 139 8.38 -1.47 6.34
CA ASP A 139 9.02 -1.51 7.66
C ASP A 139 8.07 -0.94 8.72
N ASP A 140 8.15 -1.46 9.95
CA ASP A 140 7.43 -0.96 11.12
C ASP A 140 5.89 -0.81 10.93
N MET A 141 5.22 -1.84 10.41
CA MET A 141 3.80 -1.76 10.06
C MET A 141 2.87 -2.44 11.07
N THR A 142 1.68 -1.86 11.28
CA THR A 142 0.55 -2.53 11.95
C THR A 142 -0.67 -2.53 11.04
N LEU A 143 -1.18 -3.72 10.68
CA LEU A 143 -2.38 -3.87 9.84
C LEU A 143 -3.44 -4.75 10.52
N ASP A 144 -4.71 -4.31 10.45
CA ASP A 144 -5.89 -5.09 10.84
C ASP A 144 -6.89 -5.14 9.68
N ASN A 145 -7.45 -6.32 9.42
CA ASN A 145 -8.43 -6.60 8.37
C ASN A 145 -7.94 -6.22 6.96
N LEU A 146 -7.00 -7.02 6.45
CA LEU A 146 -6.45 -6.84 5.10
C LEU A 146 -6.92 -7.95 4.16
N SER A 147 -7.42 -7.54 3.00
CA SER A 147 -7.75 -8.43 1.87
C SER A 147 -6.94 -8.03 0.65
N LEU A 148 -6.25 -9.01 0.06
CA LEU A 148 -5.54 -8.87 -1.21
C LEU A 148 -6.04 -9.96 -2.16
N ASP A 149 -6.38 -9.56 -3.38
CA ASP A 149 -6.87 -10.43 -4.45
C ASP A 149 -6.12 -10.11 -5.76
N ASP A 150 -5.91 -11.12 -6.60
CA ASP A 150 -5.32 -11.00 -7.94
C ASP A 150 -4.00 -10.18 -8.02
N MET A 151 -3.03 -10.49 -7.15
CA MET A 151 -1.79 -9.72 -7.05
C MET A 151 -0.59 -10.37 -7.76
N THR A 152 0.25 -9.56 -8.40
CA THR A 152 1.60 -9.95 -8.83
C THR A 152 2.67 -9.07 -8.18
N LEU A 153 3.57 -9.68 -7.41
CA LEU A 153 4.67 -8.98 -6.73
C LEU A 153 6.03 -9.58 -7.10
N ASP A 154 6.98 -8.72 -7.49
CA ASP A 154 8.40 -9.05 -7.65
C ASP A 154 9.23 -8.20 -6.66
N ASN A 155 10.13 -8.84 -5.92
CA ASN A 155 11.02 -8.23 -4.94
C ASN A 155 10.25 -7.51 -3.81
N LEU A 156 9.63 -8.29 -2.93
CA LEU A 156 8.95 -7.81 -1.74
C LEU A 156 9.78 -8.06 -0.48
N SER A 157 10.01 -7.02 0.31
CA SER A 157 10.63 -7.10 1.65
C SER A 157 9.68 -6.55 2.69
N LEU A 158 9.35 -7.36 3.70
CA LEU A 158 8.59 -6.97 4.88
C LEU A 158 9.47 -7.16 6.12
N ASP A 159 9.57 -6.13 6.95
CA ASP A 159 10.29 -6.13 8.22
C ASP A 159 9.41 -5.56 9.35
N ASP A 160 9.57 -6.08 10.57
CA ASP A 160 8.90 -5.60 11.79
C ASP A 160 7.36 -5.41 11.66
N MET A 161 6.66 -6.40 11.08
CA MET A 161 5.20 -6.29 10.83
C MET A 161 4.34 -6.96 11.90
N THR A 162 3.20 -6.35 12.22
CA THR A 162 2.09 -6.98 12.96
C THR A 162 0.81 -7.01 12.12
N LEU A 163 0.28 -8.20 11.84
CA LEU A 163 -0.92 -8.42 11.03
C LEU A 163 -1.99 -9.21 11.82
N ASP A 164 -3.22 -8.71 11.85
CA ASP A 164 -4.40 -9.45 12.30
C ASP A 164 -5.44 -9.51 11.17
N ASN A 165 -6.01 -10.69 10.94
CA ASN A 165 -7.03 -10.96 9.92
C ASN A 165 -6.56 -10.62 8.50
N LEU A 166 -5.56 -11.37 8.01
CA LEU A 166 -5.06 -11.25 6.65
C LEU A 166 -5.63 -12.35 5.74
N SER A 167 -6.20 -11.95 4.61
CA SER A 167 -6.62 -12.84 3.52
C SER A 167 -5.86 -12.50 2.25
N LEU A 168 -5.16 -13.49 1.68
CA LEU A 168 -4.52 -13.41 0.37
C LEU A 168 -5.15 -14.47 -0.55
N ASP A 169 -5.60 -14.05 -1.73
CA ASP A 169 -6.16 -14.91 -2.78
C ASP A 169 -5.48 -14.62 -4.13
N ASP A 170 -5.34 -15.65 -4.97
CA ASP A 170 -4.79 -15.55 -6.33
C ASP A 170 -3.46 -14.76 -6.48
N MET A 171 -2.50 -15.01 -5.58
CA MET A 171 -1.23 -14.25 -5.57
C MET A 171 -0.10 -14.94 -6.34
N THR A 172 0.72 -14.14 -7.04
CA THR A 172 2.04 -14.56 -7.57
C THR A 172 3.16 -13.71 -6.95
N LEU A 173 4.07 -14.34 -6.19
CA LEU A 173 5.21 -13.68 -5.53
C LEU A 173 6.54 -14.28 -6.01
N ASP A 174 7.44 -13.42 -6.51
CA ASP A 174 8.86 -13.75 -6.74
C ASP A 174 9.74 -12.89 -5.81
N ASN A 175 10.71 -13.54 -5.16
CA ASN A 175 11.65 -12.91 -4.24
C ASN A 175 10.97 -12.22 -3.05
N LEU A 176 10.29 -13.02 -2.21
CA LEU A 176 9.68 -12.55 -0.97
C LEU A 176 10.61 -12.76 0.22
N SER A 177 10.89 -11.69 0.97
CA SER A 177 11.56 -11.73 2.27
C SER A 177 10.64 -11.23 3.37
N LEU A 178 10.46 -12.05 4.40
CA LEU A 178 9.73 -11.71 5.63
C LEU A 178 10.66 -11.84 6.84
N ASP A 179 10.79 -10.77 7.62
CA ASP A 179 11.58 -10.74 8.86
C ASP A 179 10.74 -10.15 10.02
N ASP A 180 10.97 -10.63 11.24
CA ASP A 180 10.34 -10.16 12.48
C ASP A 180 8.79 -10.00 12.43
N MET A 181 8.08 -10.94 11.80
CA MET A 181 6.63 -10.86 11.62
C MET A 181 5.82 -11.46 12.78
N THR A 182 4.70 -10.82 13.12
CA THR A 182 3.63 -11.39 13.97
C THR A 182 2.31 -11.46 13.20
N LEU A 183 1.78 -12.66 12.97
CA LEU A 183 0.53 -12.89 12.23
C LEU A 183 -0.50 -13.65 13.08
N ASP A 184 -1.72 -13.11 13.17
CA ASP A 184 -2.91 -13.82 13.68
C ASP A 184 -4.00 -13.87 12.59
N ASN A 185 -4.66 -15.02 12.46
CA ASN A 185 -5.73 -15.27 11.49
C ASN A 185 -5.31 -15.02 10.04
N LEU A 186 -4.31 -15.76 9.57
CA LEU A 186 -3.84 -15.72 8.18
C LEU A 186 -4.55 -16.77 7.32
N SER A 187 -5.15 -16.35 6.21
CA SER A 187 -5.68 -17.21 5.15
C SER A 187 -4.94 -16.97 3.85
N LEU A 188 -4.37 -18.03 3.27
CA LEU A 188 -3.73 -18.02 1.96
C LEU A 188 -4.43 -19.03 1.04
N ASP A 189 -4.89 -18.57 -0.13
CA ASP A 189 -5.51 -19.39 -1.17
C ASP A 189 -4.86 -19.10 -2.54
N ASP A 190 -4.80 -20.11 -3.41
CA ASP A 190 -4.28 -20.04 -4.77
C ASP A 190 -2.92 -19.29 -4.96
N MET A 191 -1.96 -19.53 -4.05
CA MET A 191 -0.67 -18.82 -4.05
C MET A 191 0.40 -19.48 -4.93
N THR A 192 1.20 -18.66 -5.61
CA THR A 192 2.46 -19.06 -6.27
C THR A 192 3.66 -18.33 -5.70
N LEU A 193 4.63 -19.06 -5.14
CA LEU A 193 5.77 -18.52 -4.39
C LEU A 193 7.12 -19.01 -4.96
N ASP A 194 7.93 -18.12 -5.55
CA ASP A 194 9.34 -18.37 -5.90
C ASP A 194 10.27 -17.54 -5.01
N ASN A 195 11.38 -18.13 -4.55
CA ASN A 195 12.40 -17.44 -3.74
C ASN A 195 11.87 -16.81 -2.43
N LEU A 196 11.22 -17.62 -1.59
CA LEU A 196 10.76 -17.23 -0.26
C LEU A 196 11.88 -17.34 0.79
N SER A 197 12.05 -16.28 1.59
CA SER A 197 12.86 -16.22 2.81
C SER A 197 11.98 -15.79 3.98
N LEU A 198 12.09 -16.53 5.10
CA LEU A 198 11.36 -16.27 6.35
C LEU A 198 12.35 -16.29 7.51
N ASP A 199 12.37 -15.24 8.34
CA ASP A 199 13.10 -15.21 9.62
C ASP A 199 12.21 -14.64 10.74
N ASP A 200 12.47 -15.10 11.97
CA ASP A 200 11.81 -14.66 13.22
C ASP A 200 10.26 -14.50 13.18
N MET A 201 9.57 -15.45 12.54
CA MET A 201 8.10 -15.48 12.41
C MET A 201 7.36 -15.99 13.66
N THR A 202 6.30 -15.28 14.05
CA THR A 202 5.25 -15.74 15.00
C THR A 202 3.90 -15.87 14.28
N LEU A 203 3.27 -17.06 14.36
CA LEU A 203 2.02 -17.38 13.65
C LEU A 203 0.97 -17.96 14.61
N ASP A 204 -0.27 -17.47 14.55
CA ASP A 204 -1.46 -18.11 15.12
C ASP A 204 -2.59 -18.18 14.06
N ASN A 205 -3.39 -19.25 14.10
CA ASN A 205 -4.53 -19.48 13.21
C ASN A 205 -4.24 -19.36 11.70
N LEU A 206 -3.36 -20.24 11.19
CA LEU A 206 -3.02 -20.32 9.76
C LEU A 206 -3.95 -21.27 8.97
N SER A 207 -4.46 -20.79 7.83
CA SER A 207 -5.13 -21.58 6.80
C SER A 207 -4.38 -21.45 5.47
N LEU A 208 -4.12 -22.58 4.81
CA LEU A 208 -3.45 -22.67 3.52
C LEU A 208 -4.27 -23.58 2.59
N ASP A 209 -4.57 -23.13 1.38
CA ASP A 209 -5.14 -23.94 0.30
C ASP A 209 -4.43 -23.63 -1.03
N ASP A 210 -4.41 -24.62 -1.93
CA ASP A 210 -3.83 -24.55 -3.29
C ASP A 210 -2.49 -23.78 -3.47
N MET A 211 -1.53 -24.03 -2.57
CA MET A 211 -0.20 -23.42 -2.58
C MET A 211 0.79 -24.07 -3.57
N THR A 212 1.53 -23.27 -4.32
CA THR A 212 2.67 -23.71 -5.15
C THR A 212 3.97 -22.99 -4.80
N PHE A 213 5.07 -23.74 -4.84
CA PHE A 213 6.35 -23.34 -4.26
C PHE A 213 7.51 -23.69 -5.22
N SER A 214 8.37 -22.72 -5.59
CA SER A 214 9.71 -22.94 -6.19
C SER A 214 10.89 -22.23 -5.46
N ASN A 215 12.06 -22.90 -5.40
CA ASN A 215 13.32 -22.36 -4.84
C ASN A 215 13.27 -21.60 -3.49
N HIS A 216 13.12 -22.27 -2.34
CA HIS A 216 13.03 -21.59 -1.03
C HIS A 216 14.22 -21.88 -0.12
N GLU A 217 14.56 -20.91 0.73
CA GLU A 217 15.50 -21.09 1.85
C GLU A 217 14.73 -20.97 3.18
N VAL A 218 14.87 -21.97 4.06
CA VAL A 218 14.10 -22.04 5.33
C VAL A 218 14.97 -21.61 6.50
N TYR A 219 14.50 -20.60 7.24
CA TYR A 219 14.96 -20.27 8.59
C TYR A 219 13.76 -20.25 9.57
N CYS A 220 14.02 -20.27 10.87
CA CYS A 220 13.16 -20.94 11.85
C CYS A 220 11.83 -20.22 12.13
N VAL A 221 10.69 -20.89 11.87
CA VAL A 221 9.36 -20.46 12.35
C VAL A 221 9.16 -20.85 13.82
N TYR A 222 8.77 -19.89 14.68
CA TYR A 222 8.48 -20.15 16.10
C TYR A 222 6.97 -20.15 16.37
N ASP A 223 6.30 -21.26 16.07
CA ASP A 223 4.96 -21.53 16.63
C ASP A 223 5.08 -21.93 18.13
N ALA A 224 4.05 -21.65 18.93
CA ALA A 224 3.76 -22.33 20.20
C ALA A 224 3.86 -23.87 20.13
N SER A 225 3.83 -24.48 18.94
CA SER A 225 4.07 -25.90 18.68
C SER A 225 5.45 -26.29 18.08
N HIS A 226 6.36 -25.32 17.81
CA HIS A 226 7.70 -25.52 17.21
C HIS A 226 7.69 -26.34 15.90
N ILE A 227 6.93 -25.91 14.90
CA ILE A 227 6.95 -26.52 13.56
C ILE A 227 7.93 -25.71 12.69
N CYS A 228 9.09 -26.28 12.40
CA CYS A 228 9.87 -25.85 11.24
C CYS A 228 9.13 -26.36 10.00
N VAL A 229 8.52 -25.46 9.22
CA VAL A 229 7.92 -25.82 7.95
C VAL A 229 9.05 -26.08 6.96
N ASP A 230 9.22 -27.34 6.56
CA ASP A 230 10.05 -27.72 5.42
C ASP A 230 9.15 -27.74 4.18
N PRO A 231 9.27 -26.79 3.23
CA PRO A 231 8.42 -26.71 2.05
C PRO A 231 8.50 -27.98 1.18
N SER A 232 9.57 -28.78 1.29
CA SER A 232 9.67 -30.06 0.58
C SER A 232 8.66 -31.12 1.07
N ALA A 233 7.94 -30.86 2.16
CA ALA A 233 6.84 -31.70 2.64
C ALA A 233 5.47 -31.37 2.03
N LEU A 234 5.34 -30.28 1.27
CA LEU A 234 4.08 -29.80 0.68
C LEU A 234 3.92 -30.14 -0.82
N ASP A 235 4.98 -30.60 -1.50
CA ASP A 235 4.99 -30.97 -2.92
C ASP A 235 4.38 -32.37 -3.20
N GLY A 236 3.24 -32.70 -2.56
CA GLY A 236 2.66 -34.04 -2.48
C GLY A 236 1.28 -34.22 -3.10
#